data_AF-A0A662WS70-F1
#
_entry.id   AF-A0A662WS70-F1
#
_cell.length_a   1.000
_cell.length_b   1.000
_cell.length_c   1.000
_cell.angle_alpha   90.00
_cell.angle_beta   90.00
_cell.angle_gamma   90.00
#
_symmetry.space_group_name_H-M   'P 1'
#
loop_
_entity.id
_entity.type
_entity.pdbx_description
1 polymer ?
#
loop_
_entity_poly.entity_id
_entity_poly.type
_entity_poly.pdbx_seq_one_letter_code
_entity_poly.pdbx_strand_id
1 'polypeptide(L)'
;MPAYHSTMNDLQAQEACGCSILPIKTRSRGPAPPAPEGQDDIVDEIITLFRANVLFTNYEIKGNADRVLIYGTLFVHLCLKKLDKCATKTDETIRGFLKQLREAIAFRLVDEVFPNGEKSKWWMFFAKRKFMNKELSR
;
A
#
# COMPACT_ATOMS: atom_id res chain seq x y z
N MET A 1 -16.06 -7.01 16.89
CA MET A 1 -15.15 -7.92 16.17
C MET A 1 -13.91 -7.12 15.80
N PRO A 2 -12.68 -7.64 15.99
CA PRO A 2 -11.47 -6.94 15.56
C PRO A 2 -11.31 -6.98 14.02
N ALA A 3 -10.47 -6.11 13.48
CA ALA A 3 -10.10 -6.14 12.06
C ALA A 3 -9.31 -7.42 11.72
N TYR A 4 -9.31 -7.81 10.44
CA TYR A 4 -8.59 -8.99 9.96
C TYR A 4 -7.16 -8.61 9.61
N HIS A 5 -6.20 -9.39 10.13
CA HIS A 5 -4.77 -9.17 9.96
C HIS A 5 -4.19 -10.06 8.87
N SER A 6 -3.03 -9.66 8.34
CA SER A 6 -2.30 -10.47 7.38
C SER A 6 -1.79 -11.75 8.03
N THR A 7 -2.03 -12.88 7.38
CA THR A 7 -1.47 -14.19 7.70
C THR A 7 0.02 -14.27 7.38
N MET A 8 0.53 -13.30 6.63
CA MET A 8 1.93 -13.21 6.19
C MET A 8 2.84 -12.46 7.16
N ASN A 9 2.35 -12.08 8.35
CA ASN A 9 3.16 -11.34 9.34
C ASN A 9 4.37 -12.15 9.86
N ASP A 10 4.30 -13.48 9.85
CA ASP A 10 5.38 -14.36 10.30
C ASP A 10 6.41 -14.70 9.20
N LEU A 11 6.17 -14.27 7.96
CA LEU A 11 7.11 -14.51 6.86
C LEU A 11 8.36 -13.64 7.01
N GLN A 12 9.53 -14.28 7.00
CA GLN A 12 10.80 -13.57 6.91
C GLN A 12 10.93 -12.97 5.50
N ALA A 13 10.76 -11.65 5.42
CA ALA A 13 10.87 -10.88 4.19
C ALA A 13 11.85 -9.73 4.37
N GLN A 14 12.44 -9.27 3.26
CA GLN A 14 13.16 -7.99 3.27
C GLN A 14 12.20 -6.88 3.68
N GLU A 15 12.66 -5.91 4.45
CA GLU A 15 11.83 -4.79 4.90
C GLU A 15 12.32 -3.47 4.29
N ALA A 16 11.37 -2.59 3.96
CA ALA A 16 11.65 -1.21 3.58
C ALA A 16 10.58 -0.29 4.14
N CYS A 17 10.99 0.83 4.74
CA CYS A 17 10.09 1.83 5.33
C CYS A 17 9.08 1.25 6.34
N GLY A 18 9.45 0.16 7.01
CA GLY A 18 8.57 -0.54 7.95
C GLY A 18 7.52 -1.44 7.29
N CYS A 19 7.55 -1.64 5.98
CA CYS A 19 6.71 -2.59 5.26
C CYS A 19 7.52 -3.83 4.85
N SER A 20 6.90 -5.00 4.94
CA SER A 20 7.48 -6.24 4.41
C SER A 20 7.41 -6.24 2.89
N ILE A 21 8.53 -6.50 2.22
CA ILE A 21 8.62 -6.73 0.78
C ILE A 21 8.25 -8.20 0.53
N LEU A 22 6.94 -8.46 0.50
CA LEU A 22 6.39 -9.80 0.33
C LEU A 22 6.43 -10.25 -1.13
N PRO A 23 6.52 -11.56 -1.41
CA PRO A 23 6.41 -12.08 -2.76
C PRO A 23 5.06 -11.72 -3.40
N ILE A 24 5.07 -11.32 -4.68
CA ILE A 24 3.84 -10.99 -5.43
C ILE A 24 3.81 -11.58 -6.85
N LYS A 25 2.62 -11.91 -7.32
CA LYS A 25 2.32 -12.35 -8.68
C LYS A 25 2.21 -11.14 -9.60
N THR A 26 3.32 -10.71 -10.18
CA THR A 26 3.37 -9.53 -11.05
C THR A 26 4.19 -9.77 -12.32
N ARG A 27 3.79 -9.11 -13.41
CA ARG A 27 4.59 -9.00 -14.65
C ARG A 27 5.48 -7.75 -14.65
N SER A 28 5.32 -6.87 -13.66
CA SER A 28 6.06 -5.61 -13.59
C SER A 28 7.37 -5.80 -12.84
N ARG A 29 8.43 -5.13 -13.29
CA ARG A 29 9.72 -5.11 -12.56
C ARG A 29 9.54 -4.41 -11.21
N GLY A 30 10.20 -4.91 -10.19
CA GLY A 30 10.19 -4.33 -8.85
C GLY A 30 11.08 -5.10 -7.87
N PRO A 31 11.24 -4.59 -6.64
CA PRO A 31 12.07 -5.22 -5.60
C PRO A 31 11.40 -6.44 -4.95
N ALA A 32 10.11 -6.67 -5.18
CA ALA A 32 9.39 -7.80 -4.62
C ALA A 32 9.82 -9.13 -5.27
N PRO A 33 10.11 -10.17 -4.48
CA PRO A 33 10.41 -11.48 -5.02
C PRO A 33 9.20 -12.08 -5.76
N PRO A 34 9.43 -13.01 -6.70
CA PRO A 34 8.33 -13.72 -7.34
C PRO A 34 7.60 -14.63 -6.33
N ALA A 35 6.27 -14.58 -6.33
CA ALA A 35 5.47 -15.46 -5.48
C ALA A 35 5.54 -16.93 -5.95
N PRO A 36 5.52 -17.91 -5.03
CA PRO A 36 5.42 -19.33 -5.36
C PRO A 36 4.17 -19.64 -6.19
N GLU A 37 4.28 -20.57 -7.15
CA GLU A 37 3.12 -21.01 -7.93
C GLU A 37 2.09 -21.73 -7.04
N GLY A 38 0.81 -21.41 -7.24
CA GLY A 38 -0.30 -22.05 -6.53
C GLY A 38 -0.58 -21.52 -5.11
N GLN A 39 0.18 -20.53 -4.64
CA GLN A 39 -0.09 -19.84 -3.37
C GLN A 39 -0.72 -18.47 -3.60
N ASP A 40 -1.53 -18.04 -2.64
CA ASP A 40 -2.04 -16.67 -2.58
C ASP A 40 -0.93 -15.73 -2.14
N ASP A 41 -0.87 -14.56 -2.79
CA ASP A 41 0.06 -13.51 -2.40
C ASP A 41 -0.63 -12.43 -1.54
N ILE A 42 0.13 -11.44 -1.10
CA ILE A 42 -0.41 -10.36 -0.26
C ILE A 42 -1.50 -9.54 -0.98
N VAL A 43 -1.47 -9.48 -2.33
CA VAL A 43 -2.49 -8.76 -3.11
C VAL A 43 -3.81 -9.50 -3.09
N ASP A 44 -3.78 -10.84 -3.20
CA ASP A 44 -4.98 -11.67 -3.06
C ASP A 44 -5.59 -11.54 -1.66
N GLU A 45 -4.75 -11.55 -0.62
CA GLU A 45 -5.18 -11.35 0.77
C GLU A 45 -5.83 -9.97 0.95
N ILE A 46 -5.21 -8.90 0.41
CA ILE A 46 -5.77 -7.54 0.42
C ILE A 46 -7.17 -7.51 -0.19
N ILE A 47 -7.35 -8.08 -1.40
CA ILE A 47 -8.62 -8.06 -2.11
C ILE A 47 -9.67 -8.87 -1.35
N THR A 48 -9.28 -10.02 -0.81
CA THR A 48 -10.14 -10.93 -0.06
C THR A 48 -10.64 -10.29 1.22
N LEU A 49 -9.75 -9.67 1.99
CA LEU A 49 -10.07 -9.06 3.29
C LEU A 49 -10.72 -7.66 3.15
N PHE A 50 -10.59 -7.00 1.99
CA PHE A 50 -11.03 -5.61 1.79
C PHE A 50 -12.46 -5.33 2.26
N ARG A 51 -13.44 -6.13 1.84
CA ARG A 51 -14.87 -5.86 2.13
C ARG A 51 -15.17 -5.86 3.62
N ALA A 52 -14.49 -6.70 4.38
CA ALA A 52 -14.61 -6.74 5.83
C ALA A 52 -13.78 -5.62 6.47
N ASN A 53 -12.52 -5.47 6.06
CA ASN A 53 -11.58 -4.55 6.68
C ASN A 53 -11.95 -3.07 6.50
N VAL A 54 -12.59 -2.70 5.40
CA VAL A 54 -13.00 -1.31 5.13
C VAL A 54 -14.09 -0.80 6.08
N LEU A 55 -14.79 -1.70 6.80
CA LEU A 55 -15.85 -1.35 7.75
C LEU A 55 -15.32 -0.97 9.14
N PHE A 56 -14.06 -1.28 9.46
CA PHE A 56 -13.47 -0.97 10.76
C PHE A 56 -12.88 0.44 10.80
N THR A 57 -13.07 1.14 11.92
CA THR A 57 -12.49 2.47 12.16
C THR A 57 -11.13 2.43 12.83
N ASN A 58 -10.79 1.31 13.48
CA ASN A 58 -9.56 1.10 14.22
C ASN A 58 -8.88 -0.18 13.72
N TYR A 59 -7.56 -0.13 13.59
CA TYR A 59 -6.73 -1.26 13.17
C TYR A 59 -5.44 -1.25 14.00
N GLU A 60 -5.21 -2.31 14.76
CA GLU A 60 -3.97 -2.51 15.51
C GLU A 60 -2.91 -3.15 14.59
N ILE A 61 -1.68 -2.64 14.55
CA ILE A 61 -0.63 -3.25 13.72
C ILE A 61 0.04 -4.37 14.50
N LYS A 62 -0.09 -5.61 14.01
CA LYS A 62 0.57 -6.79 14.59
C LYS A 62 1.91 -7.13 13.93
N GLY A 63 2.13 -6.68 12.71
CA GLY A 63 3.39 -6.90 12.01
C GLY A 63 3.56 -6.04 10.76
N ASN A 64 4.69 -6.22 10.08
CA ASN A 64 5.04 -5.41 8.92
C ASN A 64 4.26 -5.78 7.66
N ALA A 65 3.64 -6.97 7.60
CA ALA A 65 2.70 -7.34 6.54
C ALA A 65 1.35 -6.62 6.70
N ASP A 66 0.89 -6.37 7.93
CA ASP A 66 -0.31 -5.55 8.18
C ASP A 66 -0.18 -4.15 7.58
N ARG A 67 1.00 -3.54 7.59
CA ARG A 67 1.22 -2.22 6.97
C ARG A 67 0.98 -2.26 5.45
N VAL A 68 1.40 -3.35 4.81
CA VAL A 68 1.12 -3.60 3.38
C VAL A 68 -0.37 -3.81 3.17
N LEU A 69 -1.02 -4.59 4.03
CA LEU A 69 -2.47 -4.85 3.98
C LEU A 69 -3.30 -3.56 4.11
N ILE A 70 -2.96 -2.66 5.04
CA ILE A 70 -3.67 -1.40 5.23
C ILE A 70 -3.43 -0.47 4.03
N TYR A 71 -2.18 -0.34 3.55
CA TYR A 71 -1.88 0.45 2.34
C TYR A 71 -2.66 -0.09 1.12
N GLY A 72 -2.66 -1.41 0.94
CA GLY A 72 -3.42 -2.09 -0.11
C GLY A 72 -4.92 -1.82 0.00
N THR A 73 -5.48 -1.90 1.21
CA THR A 73 -6.89 -1.61 1.48
C THR A 73 -7.26 -0.17 1.11
N LEU A 74 -6.45 0.82 1.49
CA LEU A 74 -6.66 2.22 1.08
C LEU A 74 -6.55 2.40 -0.43
N PHE A 75 -5.61 1.70 -1.08
CA PHE A 75 -5.46 1.78 -2.52
C PHE A 75 -6.66 1.15 -3.25
N VAL A 76 -7.18 0.02 -2.79
CA VAL A 76 -8.42 -0.58 -3.32
C VAL A 76 -9.58 0.40 -3.16
N HIS A 77 -9.71 1.05 -2.00
CA HIS A 77 -10.75 2.07 -1.79
C HIS A 77 -10.63 3.25 -2.78
N LEU A 78 -9.41 3.75 -3.04
CA LEU A 78 -9.16 4.78 -4.05
C LEU A 78 -9.55 4.31 -5.45
N CYS A 79 -9.18 3.09 -5.83
CA CYS A 79 -9.55 2.49 -7.11
C CYS A 79 -11.07 2.39 -7.26
N LEU A 80 -11.78 1.88 -6.26
CA LEU A 80 -13.24 1.76 -6.30
C LEU A 80 -13.92 3.12 -6.47
N LYS A 81 -13.47 4.17 -5.76
CA LYS A 81 -14.00 5.54 -5.92
C LYS A 81 -13.81 6.12 -7.33
N LYS A 82 -12.81 5.64 -8.07
CA LYS A 82 -12.58 6.05 -9.46
C LYS A 82 -13.36 5.19 -10.42
N LEU A 83 -13.37 3.87 -10.22
CA LEU A 83 -14.12 2.91 -11.02
C LEU A 83 -15.64 3.13 -10.93
N ASP A 84 -16.14 3.67 -9.81
CA ASP A 84 -17.53 4.11 -9.66
C ASP A 84 -17.96 5.15 -10.71
N LYS A 85 -17.00 5.88 -11.29
CA LYS A 85 -17.22 6.86 -12.36
C LYS A 85 -17.02 6.30 -13.76
N CYS A 86 -16.59 5.04 -13.88
CA CYS A 86 -16.31 4.38 -15.15
C CYS A 86 -17.51 3.52 -15.56
N ALA A 87 -17.96 3.64 -16.80
CA ALA A 87 -19.04 2.82 -17.34
C ALA A 87 -18.57 1.46 -17.86
N THR A 88 -17.29 1.32 -18.22
CA THR A 88 -16.74 0.11 -18.85
C THR A 88 -15.40 -0.31 -18.24
N LYS A 89 -15.09 -1.60 -18.36
CA LYS A 89 -13.86 -2.23 -17.85
C LYS A 89 -12.58 -1.73 -18.56
N THR A 90 -12.72 -1.09 -19.72
CA THR A 90 -11.65 -0.74 -20.67
C THR A 90 -11.06 0.65 -20.48
N ASP A 91 -11.30 1.33 -19.36
CA ASP A 91 -10.66 2.61 -19.08
C ASP A 91 -9.17 2.42 -18.69
N GLU A 92 -8.37 1.95 -19.66
CA GLU A 92 -6.93 1.77 -19.55
C GLU A 92 -6.21 3.08 -19.22
N THR A 93 -6.80 4.21 -19.61
CA THR A 93 -6.32 5.55 -19.31
C THR A 93 -6.22 5.78 -17.80
N ILE A 94 -7.22 5.38 -17.02
CA ILE A 94 -7.19 5.54 -15.56
C ILE A 94 -6.20 4.60 -14.91
N ARG A 95 -6.13 3.34 -15.37
CA ARG A 95 -5.13 2.38 -14.90
C ARG A 95 -3.71 2.90 -15.13
N GLY A 96 -3.44 3.41 -16.33
CA GLY A 96 -2.16 4.01 -16.70
C GLY A 96 -1.84 5.25 -15.87
N PHE A 97 -2.81 6.16 -15.71
CA PHE A 97 -2.62 7.39 -14.94
C PHE A 97 -2.32 7.14 -13.46
N LEU A 98 -3.05 6.23 -12.80
CA LEU A 98 -2.80 5.93 -11.38
C LEU A 98 -1.41 5.31 -11.15
N LYS A 99 -0.96 4.46 -12.09
CA LYS A 99 0.39 3.92 -12.08
C LYS A 99 1.42 5.04 -12.25
N GLN A 100 1.27 5.87 -13.29
CA GLN A 100 2.16 6.98 -13.60
C GLN A 100 2.25 7.98 -12.44
N LEU A 101 1.11 8.34 -11.84
CA LEU A 101 1.04 9.27 -10.72
C LEU A 101 1.75 8.72 -9.49
N ARG A 102 1.54 7.45 -9.15
CA ARG A 102 2.22 6.81 -8.01
C ARG A 102 3.73 6.81 -8.20
N GLU A 103 4.20 6.40 -9.37
CA GLU A 103 5.63 6.34 -9.70
C GLU A 103 6.26 7.75 -9.64
N ALA A 104 5.59 8.75 -10.22
CA ALA A 104 6.07 10.13 -10.22
C ALA A 104 6.16 10.73 -8.80
N ILE A 105 5.17 10.48 -7.94
CA ILE A 105 5.19 10.93 -6.55
C ILE A 105 6.31 10.22 -5.79
N ALA A 106 6.40 8.89 -5.92
CA ALA A 106 7.39 8.10 -5.19
C ALA A 106 8.83 8.54 -5.51
N PHE A 107 9.11 8.82 -6.79
CA PHE A 107 10.44 9.29 -7.21
C PHE A 107 10.75 10.69 -6.70
N ARG A 108 9.87 11.67 -6.98
CA ARG A 108 10.11 13.08 -6.61
C ARG A 108 10.11 13.32 -5.10
N LEU A 109 9.29 12.60 -4.35
CA LEU A 109 9.23 12.76 -2.90
C LEU A 109 10.54 12.35 -2.23
N VAL A 110 11.23 11.33 -2.74
CA VAL A 110 12.53 10.91 -2.19
C VAL A 110 13.55 12.03 -2.36
N ASP A 111 13.61 12.64 -3.55
CA ASP A 111 14.53 13.75 -3.82
C ASP A 111 14.23 14.98 -2.93
N GLU A 112 12.94 15.30 -2.72
CA GLU A 112 12.51 16.40 -1.85
C GLU A 112 12.79 16.14 -0.36
N VAL A 113 12.65 14.89 0.08
CA VAL A 113 12.89 14.50 1.48
C VAL A 113 14.39 14.37 1.77
N PHE A 114 15.20 14.01 0.77
CA PHE A 114 16.64 13.78 0.89
C PHE A 114 17.46 14.64 -0.09
N PRO A 115 17.33 15.99 -0.07
CA PRO A 115 17.92 16.86 -1.10
C PRO A 115 19.46 16.79 -1.16
N ASN A 116 20.11 16.46 -0.04
CA ASN A 116 21.57 16.29 0.05
C ASN A 116 21.94 14.89 0.59
N GLY A 117 21.06 13.89 0.42
CA GLY A 117 21.21 12.56 1.04
C GLY A 117 20.85 12.51 2.53
N GLU A 118 20.62 13.66 3.17
CA GLU A 118 20.16 13.76 4.55
C GLU A 118 18.66 14.08 4.63
N LYS A 119 17.99 13.57 5.67
CA LYS A 119 16.55 13.78 5.91
C LYS A 119 16.25 15.26 6.16
N SER A 120 15.35 15.83 5.36
CA SER A 120 14.82 17.18 5.56
C SER A 120 13.94 17.26 6.81
N LYS A 121 14.38 18.04 7.81
CA LYS A 121 13.62 18.28 9.05
C LYS A 121 12.26 18.93 8.77
N TRP A 122 12.16 19.77 7.75
CA TRP A 122 10.91 20.42 7.32
C TRP A 122 9.90 19.40 6.83
N TRP A 123 10.31 18.45 5.98
CA TRP A 123 9.44 17.37 5.53
C TRP A 123 9.08 16.41 6.66
N MET A 124 10.05 16.07 7.53
CA MET A 124 9.81 15.15 8.66
C MET A 124 8.86 15.72 9.73
N PHE A 125 8.68 17.04 9.80
CA PHE A 125 7.65 17.65 10.65
C PHE A 125 6.24 17.15 10.28
N PHE A 126 5.96 16.98 8.99
CA PHE A 126 4.65 16.54 8.51
C PHE A 126 4.42 15.04 8.71
N ALA A 127 5.47 14.23 8.91
CA ALA A 127 5.32 12.80 9.18
C ALA A 127 4.55 12.50 10.48
N LYS A 128 4.43 13.47 11.39
CA LYS A 128 3.66 13.36 12.65
C LYS A 128 2.27 13.99 12.57
N ARG A 129 1.88 14.53 11.42
CA ARG A 129 0.61 15.25 11.23
C ARG A 129 -0.40 14.33 10.52
N LYS A 130 -1.64 14.32 11.00
CA LYS A 130 -2.73 13.53 10.41
C LYS A 130 -3.32 14.27 9.21
N PHE A 131 -3.48 13.59 8.09
CA PHE A 131 -4.23 14.12 6.96
C PHE A 131 -5.74 13.92 7.23
N MET A 132 -6.51 15.00 7.36
CA MET A 132 -7.96 14.94 7.65
C MET A 132 -8.32 14.07 8.87
N ASN A 133 -7.52 14.12 9.94
CA ASN A 133 -7.68 13.28 11.13
C ASN A 133 -7.64 11.76 10.85
N LYS A 134 -7.14 11.33 9.68
CA LYS A 134 -6.91 9.94 9.30
C LYS A 134 -5.41 9.69 9.26
N GLU A 135 -4.99 8.52 9.75
CA GLU A 135 -3.60 8.09 9.77
C GLU A 135 -3.59 6.58 9.49
N LEU A 136 -2.62 6.14 8.70
CA LEU A 136 -2.17 4.74 8.69
C LEU A 136 -1.35 4.58 9.98
N SER A 137 -2.04 4.35 11.11
CA SER A 137 -1.43 4.42 12.44
C SER A 137 -0.25 3.46 12.60
N ARG A 138 0.65 3.77 13.54
CA ARG A 138 1.76 2.92 13.99
C ARG A 138 1.30 1.66 14.72
#